data_AF-A0A1M5FD50-F1
#
_entry.id   AF-A0A1M5FD50-F1
#
_cell.length_a   1.000
_cell.length_b   1.000
_cell.length_c   1.000
_cell.angle_alpha   90.00
_cell.angle_beta   90.00
_cell.angle_gamma   90.00
#
_symmetry.space_group_name_H-M   'P 1'
#
loop_
_entity.id
_entity.type
_entity.pdbx_description
1 polymer ?
#
loop_
_entity_poly.entity_id
_entity_poly.type
_entity_poly.pdbx_seq_one_letter_code
_entity_poly.pdbx_strand_id
1 'polypeptide(L)' 'MTDWRDSLDGLPLESRLKALLVYELASDRVPGAPLEVTTSAVRAVATAEGLDPTQPWVGAAAARISALPAQAPVPSRV' A
#
# COMPACT_ATOMS: atom_id res chain seq x y z
N MET A 1 -15.84 1.37 -5.83
CA MET A 1 -14.68 0.55 -5.41
C MET A 1 -14.86 0.27 -3.94
N THR A 2 -14.95 -1.00 -3.56
CA THR A 2 -14.91 -1.45 -2.15
C THR A 2 -13.61 -0.95 -1.52
N ASP A 3 -13.66 -0.49 -0.26
CA ASP A 3 -12.44 -0.05 0.42
C ASP A 3 -11.56 -1.29 0.66
N TRP A 4 -10.26 -1.21 0.38
CA TRP A 4 -9.34 -2.31 0.62
C TRP A 4 -9.32 -2.71 2.11
N ARG A 5 -9.67 -1.77 2.99
CA ARG A 5 -9.83 -1.99 4.44
C ARG A 5 -10.91 -3.01 4.77
N ASP A 6 -11.93 -3.15 3.94
CA ASP A 6 -12.97 -4.16 4.11
C ASP A 6 -12.39 -5.58 4.05
N SER A 7 -11.24 -5.76 3.36
CA SER A 7 -10.52 -7.04 3.30
C SER A 7 -9.68 -7.35 4.55
N LEU A 8 -9.63 -6.42 5.52
CA LEU A 8 -8.93 -6.60 6.79
C LEU A 8 -9.85 -7.17 7.88
N ASP A 9 -11.16 -7.19 7.65
CA ASP A 9 -12.11 -7.74 8.59
C ASP A 9 -11.84 -9.23 8.84
N GLY A 10 -11.87 -9.63 10.11
CA GLY A 10 -11.54 -10.99 10.54
C GLY A 10 -10.06 -11.24 10.80
N LEU A 11 -9.15 -10.32 10.46
CA LEU A 11 -7.74 -10.43 10.86
C LEU A 11 -7.52 -10.07 12.35
N PRO A 12 -6.51 -10.65 13.00
CA PRO A 12 -6.05 -10.20 14.32
C PRO A 12 -5.76 -8.70 14.33
N LEU A 13 -6.00 -8.02 15.46
CA LEU A 13 -5.82 -6.57 15.58
C LEU A 13 -4.42 -6.13 15.16
N GLU A 14 -3.38 -6.85 15.59
CA GLU A 14 -2.00 -6.56 15.20
C GLU A 14 -1.80 -6.59 13.68
N SER A 15 -2.32 -7.61 13.00
CA SER A 15 -2.22 -7.73 11.54
C SER A 15 -2.94 -6.59 10.82
N ARG A 16 -4.09 -6.16 11.34
CA ARG A 16 -4.82 -4.99 10.80
C ARG A 16 -4.01 -3.71 10.90
N LEU A 17 -3.40 -3.46 12.07
CA LEU A 17 -2.56 -2.28 12.28
C LEU A 17 -1.34 -2.28 11.37
N LYS A 18 -0.67 -3.43 11.22
CA LYS A 18 0.45 -3.59 10.29
C LYS A 18 0.04 -3.37 8.84
N ALA A 19 -1.13 -3.86 8.40
CA ALA A 19 -1.61 -3.64 7.04
C ALA A 19 -1.88 -2.15 6.76
N LEU A 20 -2.42 -1.40 7.74
CA LEU A 20 -2.56 0.05 7.66
C LEU A 20 -1.19 0.74 7.54
N LEU A 21 -0.21 0.34 8.36
CA LEU A 21 1.16 0.86 8.28
C LEU A 21 1.80 0.59 6.92
N VAL A 22 1.65 -0.63 6.39
CA VAL A 22 2.14 -1.01 5.05
C VAL A 22 1.57 -0.10 3.98
N TYR A 23 0.26 0.17 4.02
CA TYR A 23 -0.39 1.06 3.08
C TYR A 23 0.20 2.47 3.12
N GLU A 24 0.32 3.07 4.31
CA GLU A 24 0.88 4.42 4.47
C GLU A 24 2.32 4.49 3.94
N LEU A 25 3.17 3.53 4.35
CA LEU A 25 4.57 3.45 3.92
C LEU A 25 4.75 3.22 2.42
N ALA A 26 3.87 2.44 1.79
CA ALA A 26 3.90 2.25 0.35
C ALA A 26 3.38 3.49 -0.39
N SER A 27 2.34 4.14 0.13
CA SER A 27 1.74 5.33 -0.45
C SER A 27 2.67 6.55 -0.44
N ASP A 28 3.52 6.66 0.58
CA ASP A 28 4.55 7.70 0.67
C ASP A 28 5.64 7.52 -0.39
N ARG A 29 6.04 6.27 -0.65
CA ARG A 29 7.16 5.94 -1.55
C ARG A 29 6.78 5.89 -3.03
N VAL A 30 5.61 5.34 -3.36
CA VAL A 30 5.19 5.08 -4.75
C VAL A 30 3.78 5.57 -5.10
N PRO A 31 3.39 6.81 -4.73
CA PRO A 31 2.09 7.34 -5.08
C PRO A 31 1.98 7.52 -6.60
N GLY A 32 0.88 7.05 -7.19
CA GLY A 32 0.63 7.19 -8.63
C GLY A 32 1.55 6.35 -9.53
N ALA A 33 2.38 5.47 -8.96
CA ALA A 33 3.20 4.56 -9.73
C ALA A 33 2.34 3.50 -10.45
N PRO A 34 2.85 2.84 -11.50
CA PRO A 34 2.16 1.74 -12.16
C PRO A 34 1.78 0.63 -11.18
N LEU A 35 0.61 0.02 -11.38
CA LEU A 35 0.04 -0.99 -10.46
C LEU A 35 1.01 -2.12 -10.10
N GLU A 36 1.79 -2.61 -11.07
CA GLU A 36 2.78 -3.69 -10.86
C GLU A 36 3.90 -3.26 -9.91
N VAL A 37 4.39 -2.02 -10.06
CA VAL A 37 5.40 -1.43 -9.19
C VAL A 37 4.83 -1.25 -7.79
N THR A 38 3.63 -0.68 -7.69
CA THR A 38 2.96 -0.47 -6.40
C THR A 38 2.67 -1.79 -5.69
N THR A 39 2.20 -2.82 -6.42
CA THR A 39 1.94 -4.15 -5.85
C THR A 39 3.23 -4.77 -5.31
N SER A 40 4.34 -4.64 -6.05
CA SER A 40 5.65 -5.14 -5.61
C SER A 40 6.13 -4.42 -4.34
N ALA A 41 5.93 -3.09 -4.26
CA ALA A 41 6.27 -2.31 -3.08
C ALA A 41 5.41 -2.69 -1.86
N VAL A 42 4.09 -2.81 -2.02
CA VAL A 42 3.19 -3.24 -0.93
C VAL A 42 3.58 -4.62 -0.42
N ARG A 43 3.88 -5.58 -1.31
CA ARG A 43 4.35 -6.91 -0.93
C ARG A 43 5.66 -6.88 -0.16
N ALA A 44 6.63 -6.07 -0.60
CA ALA A 44 7.92 -5.97 0.07
C ALA A 44 7.77 -5.44 1.51
N VAL A 45 6.95 -4.40 1.70
CA VAL A 45 6.70 -3.84 3.04
C VAL A 45 5.87 -4.81 3.89
N ALA A 46 4.86 -5.48 3.32
CA ALA A 46 4.09 -6.51 4.03
C ALA A 46 5.00 -7.64 4.55
N THR A 47 5.91 -8.15 3.71
CA THR A 47 6.89 -9.18 4.12
C THR A 47 7.80 -8.66 5.24
N ALA A 48 8.26 -7.41 5.18
CA ALA A 48 9.10 -6.81 6.21
C ALA A 48 8.39 -6.69 7.57
N GLU A 49 7.07 -6.45 7.56
CA GLU A 49 6.22 -6.40 8.75
C GLU A 49 5.76 -7.79 9.25
N GLY A 50 6.20 -8.86 8.58
CA GLY A 50 5.84 -10.25 8.90
C GLY A 50 4.40 -10.61 8.51
N LEU A 51 3.81 -9.92 7.54
CA LEU A 51 2.50 -10.24 6.97
C LEU A 51 2.64 -11.15 5.75
N ASP A 52 1.58 -11.89 5.45
CA ASP A 52 1.49 -12.68 4.22
C ASP A 52 1.21 -11.76 3.01
N PRO A 53 2.15 -11.65 2.05
CA PRO A 53 2.03 -10.77 0.88
C PRO A 53 1.02 -11.27 -0.17
N THR A 54 0.42 -12.45 0.04
CA THR A 54 -0.60 -13.03 -0.85
C THR A 54 -2.03 -12.70 -0.42
N GLN A 55 -2.21 -12.03 0.73
CA GLN A 55 -3.51 -11.63 1.22
C GLN A 55 -4.26 -10.69 0.26
N PRO A 56 -5.61 -10.79 0.17
CA PRO A 56 -6.41 -10.08 -0.83
C PRO A 56 -6.31 -8.55 -0.71
N TRP A 57 -6.08 -8.02 0.49
CA TRP A 57 -5.94 -6.59 0.72
C TRP A 57 -4.71 -5.98 0.01
N VAL A 58 -3.67 -6.76 -0.28
CA VAL A 58 -2.43 -6.29 -0.91
C VAL A 58 -2.69 -5.72 -2.31
N GLY A 59 -3.42 -6.47 -3.14
CA GLY A 59 -3.76 -6.02 -4.49
C GLY A 59 -4.71 -4.82 -4.49
N ALA A 60 -5.69 -4.82 -3.59
CA ALA A 60 -6.66 -3.73 -3.44
C ALA A 60 -6.00 -2.43 -2.94
N ALA A 61 -5.09 -2.53 -1.95
CA ALA A 61 -4.27 -1.43 -1.46
C ALA A 61 -3.39 -0.85 -2.58
N ALA A 62 -2.72 -1.72 -3.34
CA ALA A 62 -1.88 -1.29 -4.46
C ALA A 62 -2.68 -0.55 -5.54
N ALA A 63 -3.88 -1.02 -5.89
CA ALA A 63 -4.76 -0.33 -6.82
C ALA A 63 -5.14 1.07 -6.32
N ARG A 64 -5.41 1.21 -5.01
CA ARG A 64 -5.75 2.51 -4.42
C ARG A 64 -4.58 3.51 -4.46
N ILE A 65 -3.35 3.03 -4.18
CA ILE A 65 -2.12 3.84 -4.19
C ILE A 65 -1.73 4.22 -5.62
N SER A 66 -1.86 3.30 -6.58
CA SER A 66 -1.57 3.54 -7.99
C SER A 66 -2.52 4.60 -8.59
N ALA A 67 -3.73 4.73 -8.05
CA ALA A 67 -4.68 5.77 -8.41
C ALA A 67 -4.42 7.13 -7.73
N LEU A 68 -3.43 7.25 -6.83
CA LEU A 68 -3.05 8.54 -6.25
C LEU A 68 -2.39 9.41 -7.32
N PRO A 69 -2.49 10.75 -7.21
CA PRO A 69 -1.67 11.61 -8.04
C PRO A 69 -0.19 11.32 -7.76
N ALA A 70 0.62 11.17 -8.81
CA ALA A 70 2.06 11.13 -8.66
C ALA A 70 2.52 12.41 -7.96
N GLN A 71 3.43 12.30 -6.98
CA GLN A 71 3.97 13.48 -6.33
C GLN A 71 4.64 14.35 -7.41
N ALA A 72 4.23 15.63 -7.46
CA ALA A 72 4.89 16.60 -8.33
C ALA A 72 6.36 16.72 -7.89
N PRO A 73 7.32 16.79 -8.83
CA PRO A 73 8.70 17.06 -8.47
C PRO A 73 8.74 18.38 -7.68
N VAL A 74 9.24 18.34 -6.44
CA VAL A 74 9.44 19.55 -5.64
C VAL A 74 10.41 20.42 -6.45
N PRO A 75 10.01 21.64 -6.87
CA PRO A 75 10.92 22.49 -7.61
C PRO A 75 12.10 22.82 -6.70
N SER A 76 13.30 22.37 -7.07
CA SER A 76 14.54 22.81 -6.44
C SER A 76 14.57 24.33 -6.50
N ARG A 77 14.39 25.00 -5.35
CA ARG A 77 14.61 26.44 -5.23
C ARG A 77 16.12 26.66 -5.41
N VAL A 78 16.48 27.22 -6.56
CA VAL A 78 17.80 27.81 -6.83
C VAL A 78 17.86 29.19 -6.19
#